data_AF-Q4PJ22-F1
#
_entry.id   AF-Q4PJ22-F1
#
_cell.length_a   1.000
_cell.length_b   1.000
_cell.length_c   1.000
_cell.angle_alpha   90.00
_cell.angle_beta   90.00
_cell.angle_gamma   90.00
#
_symmetry.space_group_name_H-M   'P 1'
#
loop_
_entity.id
_entity.type
_entity.pdbx_description
1 polymer ?
#
loop_
_entity_poly.entity_id
_entity_poly.type
_entity_poly.pdbx_seq_one_letter_code
_entity_poly.pdbx_strand_id
1 'polypeptide(L)'
;MTRPAAVVARRMAIPCVSGSSEIDITYEQKIFRTSSNVQFKEGDVLTIDGSTGRAILDKVPTIKPEISGDFSKLMSWADRYRKLKVRTNSETPLDTKTAREFGADGIALCRTDHMFFDEDRILSVTEMILSKTIKDRNNALAKLLPHQKNDFIQIFELMNGLPVTDRLLDPPLHEFLPKNDKDIGDLTSVTRLNANEIRSRTDELHEHNPMLGHRGCRLGISFPEIYEMHCLAFFEALGECK
;
A
#
# COMPACT_ATOMS: atom_id res chain seq x y z
N MET A 1 -28.03 -14.89 21.19
CA MET A 1 -26.61 -15.33 21.23
C MET A 1 -26.35 -16.72 20.61
N THR A 2 -27.27 -17.69 20.66
CA THR A 2 -27.05 -19.05 20.14
C THR A 2 -27.58 -19.31 18.72
N ARG A 3 -28.09 -18.28 18.03
CA ARG A 3 -28.61 -18.40 16.67
C ARG A 3 -27.48 -18.71 15.67
N PRO A 4 -27.79 -19.39 14.54
CA PRO A 4 -26.78 -19.76 13.54
C PRO A 4 -25.89 -18.59 13.10
N ALA A 5 -26.50 -17.44 12.79
CA ALA A 5 -25.76 -16.23 12.39
C ALA A 5 -24.78 -15.76 13.48
N ALA A 6 -25.20 -15.73 14.74
CA ALA A 6 -24.34 -15.31 15.85
C ALA A 6 -23.20 -16.30 16.14
N VAL A 7 -23.43 -17.60 15.95
CA VAL A 7 -22.40 -18.64 16.13
C VAL A 7 -21.34 -18.52 15.03
N VAL A 8 -21.78 -18.37 13.77
CA VAL A 8 -20.88 -18.22 12.63
C VAL A 8 -20.09 -16.92 12.72
N ALA A 9 -20.76 -15.80 13.02
CA ALA A 9 -20.11 -14.50 13.14
C ALA A 9 -19.02 -14.49 14.22
N ARG A 10 -19.26 -15.12 15.38
CA ARG A 10 -18.22 -15.28 16.41
C ARG A 10 -17.03 -16.09 15.92
N ARG A 11 -17.27 -17.20 15.21
CA ARG A 11 -16.19 -18.03 14.65
C ARG A 11 -15.35 -17.26 13.63
N MET A 12 -15.98 -16.37 12.87
CA MET A 12 -15.34 -15.56 11.84
C MET A 12 -14.79 -14.22 12.37
N ALA A 13 -14.99 -13.91 13.66
CA ALA A 13 -14.65 -12.63 14.27
C ALA A 13 -15.25 -11.40 13.54
N ILE A 14 -16.46 -11.55 13.01
CA ILE A 14 -17.20 -10.46 12.32
C ILE A 14 -18.28 -9.93 13.27
N PRO A 15 -18.45 -8.60 13.42
CA PRO A 15 -19.54 -8.03 14.19
C PRO A 15 -20.91 -8.55 13.72
N CYS A 16 -21.78 -8.93 14.65
CA CYS A 16 -23.11 -9.42 14.34
C CYS A 16 -24.13 -8.95 15.38
N VAL A 17 -25.18 -8.29 14.89
CA VAL A 17 -26.39 -8.02 15.65
C VAL A 17 -27.46 -8.98 15.13
N SER A 18 -27.93 -9.88 15.98
CA SER A 18 -28.88 -10.92 15.58
C SER A 18 -30.15 -10.85 16.41
N GLY A 19 -31.29 -10.99 15.76
CA GLY A 19 -32.59 -11.08 16.45
C GLY A 19 -33.20 -9.75 16.84
N SER A 20 -32.95 -8.71 16.05
CA SER A 20 -33.77 -7.51 16.10
C SER A 20 -35.21 -7.84 15.71
N SER A 21 -36.15 -7.45 16.56
CA SER A 21 -37.60 -7.46 16.28
C SER A 21 -38.07 -6.14 15.66
N GLU A 22 -37.17 -5.17 15.52
CA GLU A 22 -37.47 -3.82 15.07
C GLU A 22 -37.19 -3.61 13.58
N ILE A 23 -36.80 -4.67 12.87
CA ILE A 23 -36.46 -4.62 11.45
C ILE A 23 -37.47 -5.47 10.67
N ASP A 24 -38.14 -4.83 9.72
CA ASP A 24 -39.01 -5.47 8.74
C ASP A 24 -38.34 -5.44 7.36
N ILE A 25 -38.21 -6.58 6.70
CA ILE A 25 -37.42 -6.73 5.46
C ILE A 25 -38.36 -7.06 4.30
N THR A 26 -38.32 -6.25 3.25
CA THR A 26 -39.04 -6.50 1.99
C THR A 26 -38.03 -6.90 0.92
N TYR A 27 -37.94 -8.20 0.67
CA TYR A 27 -36.93 -8.78 -0.22
C TYR A 27 -37.10 -8.37 -1.69
N GLU A 28 -38.34 -8.28 -2.17
CA GLU A 28 -38.67 -7.94 -3.55
C GLU A 28 -38.18 -6.53 -3.93
N GLN A 29 -38.23 -5.62 -2.97
CA GLN A 29 -37.81 -4.23 -3.14
C GLN A 29 -36.37 -3.99 -2.69
N LYS A 30 -35.72 -5.01 -2.10
CA LYS A 30 -34.40 -4.91 -1.46
C LYS A 30 -34.30 -3.76 -0.46
N ILE A 31 -35.32 -3.63 0.39
CA ILE A 31 -35.38 -2.63 1.45
C ILE A 31 -35.59 -3.29 2.81
N PHE A 32 -35.15 -2.61 3.87
CA PHE A 32 -35.64 -2.89 5.21
C PHE A 32 -36.08 -1.60 5.91
N ARG A 33 -37.05 -1.73 6.81
CA ARG A 33 -37.61 -0.64 7.61
C ARG A 33 -37.39 -0.90 9.08
N THR A 34 -37.08 0.15 9.81
CA THR A 34 -36.99 0.12 11.27
C THR A 34 -38.35 0.43 11.91
N SER A 35 -38.53 0.07 13.17
CA SER A 35 -39.70 0.42 13.99
C SER A 35 -39.93 1.95 14.09
N SER A 36 -38.88 2.74 13.90
CA SER A 36 -38.90 4.21 13.83
C SER A 36 -39.20 4.76 12.42
N ASN A 37 -39.71 3.94 11.49
CA ASN A 37 -40.03 4.31 10.11
C ASN A 37 -38.86 4.80 9.24
N VAL A 38 -37.60 4.52 9.63
CA VAL A 38 -36.44 4.77 8.76
C VAL A 38 -36.30 3.62 7.78
N GLN A 39 -36.20 3.94 6.48
CA GLN A 39 -36.07 2.97 5.39
C GLN A 39 -34.64 2.99 4.82
N PHE A 40 -34.07 1.80 4.63
CA PHE A 40 -32.79 1.58 3.97
C PHE A 40 -32.99 0.81 2.67
N LYS A 41 -32.19 1.15 1.66
CA LYS A 41 -32.10 0.46 0.36
C LYS A 41 -30.76 -0.26 0.25
N GLU A 42 -30.70 -1.22 -0.66
CA GLU A 42 -29.43 -1.81 -1.08
C GLU A 42 -28.43 -0.71 -1.49
N GLY A 43 -27.24 -0.73 -0.88
CA GLY A 43 -26.19 0.26 -1.10
C GLY A 43 -26.10 1.35 -0.04
N ASP A 44 -27.12 1.51 0.81
CA ASP A 44 -27.08 2.48 1.91
C ASP A 44 -26.08 2.04 2.99
N VAL A 45 -25.39 3.01 3.60
CA VAL A 45 -24.40 2.74 4.64
C VAL A 45 -25.07 2.64 6.01
N LEU A 46 -24.78 1.55 6.71
CA LEU A 46 -25.20 1.30 8.09
C LEU A 46 -23.99 0.79 8.88
N THR A 47 -23.81 1.29 10.09
CA THR A 47 -22.79 0.77 11.02
C THR A 47 -23.44 -0.16 12.05
N ILE A 48 -22.80 -1.28 12.38
CA ILE A 48 -23.25 -2.18 13.45
C ILE A 48 -22.21 -2.29 14.56
N ASP A 49 -22.67 -2.27 15.80
CA ASP A 49 -21.86 -2.54 16.99
C ASP A 49 -22.25 -3.91 17.55
N GLY A 50 -21.44 -4.93 17.20
CA GLY A 50 -21.66 -6.31 17.64
C GLY A 50 -21.50 -6.54 19.15
N SER A 51 -20.95 -5.57 19.90
CA SER A 51 -20.77 -5.66 21.35
C SER A 51 -22.00 -5.17 22.10
N THR A 52 -22.55 -4.02 21.69
CA THR A 52 -23.75 -3.44 22.33
C THR A 52 -25.06 -3.85 21.67
N GLY A 53 -25.01 -4.41 20.45
CA GLY A 53 -26.21 -4.78 19.70
C GLY A 53 -26.85 -3.62 18.95
N ARG A 54 -26.18 -2.46 18.84
CA ARG A 54 -26.73 -1.27 18.17
C ARG A 54 -26.54 -1.35 16.65
N ALA A 55 -27.58 -0.94 15.92
CA ALA A 55 -27.48 -0.55 14.52
C ALA A 55 -27.52 0.98 14.47
N ILE A 56 -26.53 1.59 13.82
CA ILE A 56 -26.29 3.03 13.82
C ILE A 56 -26.38 3.53 12.38
N LEU A 57 -27.19 4.58 12.19
CA LEU A 57 -27.31 5.29 10.93
C LEU A 57 -25.96 5.84 10.48
N ASP A 58 -25.69 5.72 9.17
CA ASP A 58 -24.48 6.20 8.51
C ASP A 58 -23.17 5.54 8.98
N LYS A 59 -22.06 6.08 8.47
CA LYS A 59 -20.70 5.66 8.80
C LYS A 59 -20.26 6.29 10.12
N VAL A 60 -19.98 5.46 11.12
CA VAL A 60 -19.36 5.91 12.37
C VAL A 60 -17.84 5.76 12.29
N PRO A 61 -17.05 6.74 12.75
CA PRO A 61 -15.59 6.59 12.87
C PRO A 61 -15.23 5.39 13.77
N THR A 62 -14.33 4.54 13.30
CA THR A 62 -13.81 3.42 14.09
C THR A 62 -12.61 3.84 14.92
N ILE A 63 -12.44 3.20 16.08
CA ILE A 63 -11.25 3.38 16.92
C ILE A 63 -10.21 2.32 16.59
N LYS A 64 -8.92 2.66 16.73
CA LYS A 64 -7.86 1.65 16.68
C LYS A 64 -8.00 0.72 17.90
N PRO A 65 -7.97 -0.61 17.72
CA PRO A 65 -8.04 -1.54 18.84
C PRO A 65 -6.79 -1.39 19.72
N GLU A 66 -7.01 -1.30 21.03
CA GLU A 66 -5.92 -1.30 22.01
C GLU A 66 -5.43 -2.74 22.26
N ILE A 67 -4.11 -2.88 22.42
CA ILE A 67 -3.51 -4.16 22.77
C ILE A 67 -3.79 -4.44 24.25
N SER A 68 -4.58 -5.48 24.55
CA SER A 68 -4.88 -5.85 25.93
C SER A 68 -3.63 -6.37 26.65
N GLY A 69 -3.58 -6.20 27.98
CA GLY A 69 -2.47 -6.71 28.80
C GLY A 69 -2.28 -8.23 28.69
N ASP A 70 -3.37 -8.98 28.54
CA ASP A 70 -3.32 -10.44 28.34
C ASP A 70 -2.72 -10.82 26.99
N PHE A 71 -3.02 -10.06 25.93
CA PHE A 71 -2.40 -10.26 24.62
C PHE A 71 -0.89 -10.05 24.70
N SER A 72 -0.43 -8.95 25.30
CA SER A 72 0.99 -8.67 25.48
C SER A 72 1.70 -9.77 26.28
N LYS A 73 1.05 -10.30 27.32
CA LYS A 73 1.57 -11.41 28.12
C LYS A 73 1.72 -12.68 27.28
N LEU A 74 0.72 -13.03 26.49
CA LEU A 74 0.77 -14.18 25.59
C LEU A 74 1.87 -14.02 24.53
N MET A 75 1.98 -12.85 23.91
CA MET A 75 3.03 -12.57 22.92
C MET A 75 4.43 -12.68 23.54
N SER A 76 4.63 -12.17 24.76
CA SER A 76 5.91 -12.34 25.48
C SER A 76 6.28 -13.81 25.70
N TRP A 77 5.28 -14.68 25.88
CA TRP A 77 5.52 -16.12 25.99
C TRP A 77 5.88 -16.72 24.65
N ALA A 78 5.14 -16.37 23.59
CA ALA A 78 5.44 -16.81 22.23
C ALA A 78 6.87 -16.41 21.81
N ASP A 79 7.28 -15.18 22.11
CA ASP A 79 8.61 -14.66 21.80
C ASP A 79 9.75 -15.42 22.50
N ARG A 80 9.52 -15.95 23.71
CA ARG A 80 10.53 -16.75 24.43
C ARG A 80 10.77 -18.12 23.79
N TYR A 81 9.76 -18.71 23.14
CA TYR A 81 9.85 -20.06 22.59
C TYR A 81 10.08 -20.08 21.07
N ARG A 82 9.73 -19.00 20.35
CA ARG A 82 9.91 -18.96 18.90
C ARG A 82 11.39 -19.03 18.55
N LYS A 83 11.69 -19.82 17.52
CA LYS A 83 13.03 -19.87 16.90
C LYS A 83 13.13 -18.95 15.69
N LEU A 84 12.02 -18.75 14.98
CA LEU A 84 11.96 -17.90 13.80
C LEU A 84 11.83 -16.44 14.22
N LYS A 85 12.59 -15.58 13.52
CA LYS A 85 12.41 -14.14 13.53
C LYS A 85 11.16 -13.76 12.76
N VAL A 86 10.42 -12.78 13.25
CA VAL A 86 9.22 -12.26 12.61
C VAL A 86 9.53 -10.85 12.14
N ARG A 87 9.84 -10.72 10.85
CA ARG A 87 10.09 -9.44 10.20
C ARG A 87 8.84 -9.03 9.41
N THR A 88 8.72 -7.74 9.13
CA THR A 88 7.58 -7.19 8.39
C THR A 88 7.91 -6.94 6.92
N ASN A 89 6.88 -6.91 6.09
CA ASN A 89 6.94 -6.25 4.78
C ASN A 89 6.37 -4.84 4.98
N SER A 90 7.17 -3.82 4.72
CA SER A 90 6.80 -2.44 5.02
C SER A 90 7.53 -1.48 4.11
N GLU A 91 6.78 -0.54 3.54
CA GLU A 91 7.29 0.44 2.58
C GLU A 91 7.03 1.90 3.02
N THR A 92 6.09 2.12 3.95
CA THR A 92 5.75 3.47 4.43
C THR A 92 6.18 3.70 5.88
N PRO A 93 6.40 4.96 6.31
CA PRO A 93 6.66 5.28 7.72
C PRO A 93 5.53 4.81 8.66
N LEU A 94 4.28 4.90 8.22
CA LEU A 94 3.13 4.49 9.03
C LEU A 94 3.10 2.97 9.24
N ASP A 95 3.33 2.19 8.19
CA ASP A 95 3.40 0.73 8.27
C ASP A 95 4.59 0.29 9.11
N THR A 96 5.72 0.98 8.95
CA THR A 96 6.96 0.69 9.67
C THR A 96 6.79 0.93 11.16
N LYS A 97 6.18 2.06 11.54
CA LYS A 97 5.86 2.38 12.94
C LYS A 97 4.91 1.34 13.54
N THR A 98 3.85 1.01 12.81
CA THR A 98 2.87 0.02 13.26
C THR A 98 3.53 -1.35 13.47
N ALA A 99 4.34 -1.81 12.52
CA ALA A 99 5.05 -3.07 12.64
C ALA A 99 6.03 -3.10 13.83
N ARG A 100 6.71 -1.97 14.08
CA ARG A 100 7.60 -1.81 15.26
C ARG A 100 6.81 -1.91 16.57
N GLU A 101 5.65 -1.26 16.65
CA GLU A 101 4.74 -1.32 17.81
C GLU A 101 4.24 -2.75 18.08
N PHE A 102 4.04 -3.56 17.04
CA PHE A 102 3.70 -4.99 17.15
C PHE A 102 4.90 -5.92 17.42
N GLY A 103 6.12 -5.39 17.54
CA GLY A 103 7.31 -6.16 17.91
C GLY A 103 8.03 -6.84 16.74
N ALA A 104 7.90 -6.33 15.50
CA ALA A 104 8.63 -6.85 14.36
C ALA A 104 10.16 -6.77 14.58
N ASP A 105 10.88 -7.85 14.25
CA ASP A 105 12.34 -7.98 14.33
C ASP A 105 13.08 -7.26 13.15
N GLY A 106 12.45 -6.25 12.54
CA GLY A 106 12.96 -5.51 11.37
C GLY A 106 12.10 -5.69 10.12
N ILE A 107 12.56 -5.14 8.99
CA ILE A 107 11.85 -5.18 7.70
C ILE A 107 12.52 -6.23 6.80
N ALA A 108 11.82 -7.28 6.40
CA ALA A 108 12.33 -8.30 5.48
C ALA A 108 12.16 -7.93 4.00
N LEU A 109 11.21 -7.07 3.69
CA LEU A 109 10.94 -6.62 2.34
C LEU A 109 10.37 -5.20 2.37
N CYS A 110 11.19 -4.24 1.96
CA CYS A 110 10.76 -2.93 1.53
C CYS A 110 10.72 -2.92 0.00
N ARG A 111 9.57 -2.60 -0.60
CA ARG A 111 9.39 -2.51 -2.05
C ARG A 111 9.41 -1.04 -2.48
N THR A 112 10.50 -0.60 -3.08
CA THR A 112 10.60 0.80 -3.52
C THR A 112 9.68 1.14 -4.68
N ASP A 113 9.23 0.13 -5.41
CA ASP A 113 8.22 0.25 -6.45
C ASP A 113 7.01 1.08 -5.97
N HIS A 114 6.56 0.82 -4.75
CA HIS A 114 5.42 1.48 -4.15
C HIS A 114 5.71 2.94 -3.77
N MET A 115 6.97 3.26 -3.45
CA MET A 115 7.40 4.63 -3.14
C MET A 115 7.37 5.55 -4.38
N PHE A 116 7.29 4.98 -5.59
CA PHE A 116 7.31 5.73 -6.83
C PHE A 116 5.92 6.09 -7.38
N PHE A 117 4.85 5.54 -6.80
CA PHE A 117 3.47 5.77 -7.23
C PHE A 117 2.83 7.05 -6.65
N ASP A 118 3.49 7.75 -5.73
CA ASP A 118 3.00 9.04 -5.24
C ASP A 118 2.89 10.06 -6.38
N GLU A 119 1.84 10.89 -6.35
CA GLU A 119 1.49 11.87 -7.41
C GLU A 119 2.65 12.83 -7.74
N ASP A 120 3.44 13.20 -6.74
CA ASP A 120 4.58 14.11 -6.93
C ASP A 120 5.78 13.44 -7.65
N ARG A 121 5.83 12.10 -7.64
CA ARG A 121 6.99 11.32 -8.07
C ARG A 121 6.75 10.61 -9.39
N ILE A 122 5.49 10.23 -9.65
CA ILE A 122 5.10 9.51 -10.86
C ILE A 122 5.52 10.25 -12.13
N LEU A 123 5.52 11.59 -12.11
CA LEU A 123 5.99 12.43 -13.21
C LEU A 123 7.49 12.24 -13.48
N SER A 124 8.32 12.23 -12.44
CA SER A 124 9.77 12.05 -12.56
C SER A 124 10.12 10.61 -12.99
N VAL A 125 9.38 9.62 -12.52
CA VAL A 125 9.50 8.22 -12.96
C VAL A 125 9.14 8.10 -14.44
N THR A 126 8.06 8.75 -14.86
CA THR A 126 7.62 8.72 -16.25
C THR A 126 8.64 9.42 -17.17
N GLU A 127 9.19 10.55 -16.75
CA GLU A 127 10.29 11.23 -17.46
C GLU A 127 11.52 10.33 -17.62
N MET A 128 11.89 9.59 -16.57
CA MET A 128 12.97 8.61 -16.62
C MET A 128 12.71 7.50 -17.65
N ILE A 129 11.47 6.97 -17.72
CA ILE A 129 11.09 5.90 -18.64
C ILE A 129 11.10 6.37 -20.10
N LEU A 130 10.62 7.59 -20.34
CA LEU A 130 10.54 8.19 -21.66
C LEU A 130 11.88 8.75 -22.17
N SER A 131 12.90 8.81 -21.31
CA SER A 131 14.23 9.30 -21.66
C SER A 131 14.92 8.40 -22.71
N LYS A 132 15.38 9.02 -23.80
CA LYS A 132 16.08 8.34 -24.91
C LYS A 132 17.59 8.23 -24.68
N THR A 133 18.16 9.10 -23.84
CA THR A 133 19.59 9.12 -23.53
C THR A 133 19.83 8.85 -22.05
N ILE A 134 21.00 8.29 -21.72
CA ILE A 134 21.45 8.11 -20.33
C ILE A 134 21.49 9.46 -19.60
N LYS A 135 21.89 10.53 -20.30
CA LYS A 135 21.95 11.88 -19.72
C LYS A 135 20.57 12.38 -19.29
N ASP A 136 19.56 12.22 -20.14
CA ASP A 136 18.19 12.64 -19.81
C ASP A 136 17.63 11.79 -18.67
N ARG A 137 17.91 10.48 -18.70
CA ARG A 137 17.50 9.57 -17.62
C ARG A 137 18.13 9.94 -16.28
N ASN A 138 19.42 10.27 -16.27
CA ASN A 138 20.12 10.72 -15.06
C ASN A 138 19.55 12.04 -14.52
N ASN A 139 19.09 12.95 -15.38
CA ASN A 139 18.43 14.18 -14.93
C ASN A 139 17.08 13.88 -14.25
N ALA A 140 16.31 12.92 -14.77
CA ALA A 140 15.06 12.48 -14.15
C ALA A 140 15.33 11.74 -12.83
N LEU A 141 16.32 10.84 -12.80
CA LEU A 141 16.76 10.12 -11.60
C LEU A 141 17.24 11.06 -10.49
N ALA A 142 17.94 12.15 -10.83
CA ALA A 142 18.37 13.16 -9.87
C ALA A 142 17.20 13.86 -9.16
N LYS A 143 16.03 13.96 -9.81
CA LYS A 143 14.79 14.48 -9.19
C LYS A 143 14.21 13.48 -8.18
N LEU A 144 14.34 12.17 -8.44
CA LEU A 144 13.83 11.10 -7.58
C LEU A 144 14.68 10.85 -6.34
N LEU A 145 16.00 11.01 -6.48
CA LEU A 145 16.99 10.79 -5.42
C LEU A 145 16.61 11.39 -4.05
N PRO A 146 16.28 12.71 -3.93
CA PRO A 146 15.97 13.31 -2.63
C PRO A 146 14.70 12.73 -1.99
N HIS A 147 13.69 12.38 -2.79
CA HIS A 147 12.45 11.79 -2.27
C HIS A 147 12.72 10.40 -1.70
N GLN A 148 13.41 9.55 -2.48
CA GLN A 148 13.73 8.19 -2.06
C GLN A 148 14.67 8.17 -0.85
N LYS A 149 15.65 9.07 -0.81
CA LYS A 149 16.54 9.24 0.36
C LYS A 149 15.74 9.57 1.62
N ASN A 150 14.81 10.53 1.53
CA ASN A 150 14.01 10.95 2.66
C ASN A 150 13.08 9.84 3.20
N ASP A 151 12.56 8.98 2.32
CA ASP A 151 11.78 7.82 2.77
C ASP A 151 12.65 6.81 3.53
N PHE A 152 13.85 6.53 3.02
CA PHE A 152 14.79 5.65 3.68
C PHE A 152 15.24 6.20 5.04
N ILE A 153 15.47 7.51 5.15
CA ILE A 153 15.78 8.17 6.44
C ILE A 153 14.68 7.87 7.46
N GLN A 154 13.42 8.13 7.11
CA GLN A 154 12.29 7.86 8.00
C GLN A 154 12.18 6.38 8.38
N ILE A 155 12.40 5.48 7.43
CA ILE A 155 12.38 4.03 7.67
C ILE A 155 13.51 3.62 8.63
N PHE A 156 14.74 4.11 8.42
CA PHE A 156 15.89 3.77 9.25
C PHE A 156 15.75 4.32 10.67
N GLU A 157 15.25 5.54 10.83
CA GLU A 157 14.97 6.14 12.15
C GLU A 157 13.96 5.28 12.93
N LEU A 158 12.86 4.87 12.29
CA LEU A 158 11.83 4.02 12.91
C LEU A 158 12.34 2.60 13.21
N MET A 159 13.26 2.09 12.38
CA MET A 159 13.83 0.75 12.51
C MET A 159 15.19 0.75 13.21
N ASN A 160 15.55 1.81 13.93
CA ASN A 160 16.84 1.89 14.62
C ASN A 160 17.14 0.61 15.44
N GLY A 161 18.35 0.09 15.24
CA GLY A 161 18.85 -1.16 15.83
C GLY A 161 18.31 -2.46 15.22
N LEU A 162 17.49 -2.42 14.18
CA LEU A 162 16.93 -3.60 13.51
C LEU A 162 17.27 -3.64 12.01
N PRO A 163 17.36 -4.83 11.40
CA PRO A 163 17.73 -4.98 10.00
C PRO A 163 16.60 -4.56 9.06
N VAL A 164 16.92 -3.72 8.08
CA VAL A 164 16.04 -3.34 6.97
C VAL A 164 16.56 -3.96 5.69
N THR A 165 15.72 -4.78 5.04
CA THR A 165 16.00 -5.40 3.75
C THR A 165 15.16 -4.71 2.69
N ASP A 166 15.85 -4.01 1.81
CA ASP A 166 15.26 -3.34 0.67
C ASP A 166 15.35 -4.19 -0.59
N ARG A 167 14.32 -4.10 -1.44
CA ARG A 167 14.28 -4.72 -2.76
C ARG A 167 14.23 -3.60 -3.80
N LEU A 168 15.20 -3.66 -4.70
CA LEU A 168 15.32 -2.78 -5.87
C LEU A 168 14.10 -2.90 -6.80
N LEU A 169 14.00 -1.94 -7.73
CA LEU A 169 12.87 -1.82 -8.66
C LEU A 169 12.57 -3.14 -9.40
N ASP A 170 11.35 -3.64 -9.23
CA ASP A 170 10.89 -4.95 -9.72
C ASP A 170 9.84 -4.92 -10.85
N PRO A 171 8.87 -4.00 -10.94
CA PRO A 171 7.84 -4.05 -11.98
C PRO A 171 8.41 -3.62 -13.34
N PRO A 172 7.78 -4.08 -14.43
CA PRO A 172 8.09 -3.61 -15.76
C PRO A 172 7.69 -2.14 -15.93
N LEU A 173 8.44 -1.40 -16.75
CA LEU A 173 8.28 0.06 -16.86
C LEU A 173 6.91 0.50 -17.38
N HIS A 174 6.21 -0.33 -18.15
CA HIS A 174 4.87 0.01 -18.66
C HIS A 174 3.81 0.15 -17.55
N GLU A 175 4.05 -0.36 -16.34
CA GLU A 175 3.13 -0.17 -15.21
C GLU A 175 3.06 1.28 -14.74
N PHE A 176 4.11 2.08 -14.98
CA PHE A 176 4.18 3.50 -14.63
C PHE A 176 3.73 4.43 -15.75
N LEU A 177 3.41 3.90 -16.93
CA LEU A 177 3.00 4.72 -18.07
C LEU A 177 1.50 4.98 -18.09
N PRO A 178 1.07 6.15 -18.59
CA PRO A 178 -0.35 6.50 -18.67
C PRO A 178 -1.11 5.53 -19.58
N LYS A 179 -2.29 5.10 -19.12
CA LYS A 179 -3.15 4.15 -19.86
C LYS A 179 -4.26 4.85 -20.65
N ASN A 180 -4.59 6.09 -20.29
CA ASN A 180 -5.74 6.80 -20.81
C ASN A 180 -5.29 8.07 -21.54
N ASP A 181 -6.06 8.50 -22.55
CA ASP A 181 -5.75 9.70 -23.34
C ASP A 181 -5.66 10.99 -22.50
N LYS A 182 -6.43 11.05 -21.41
CA LYS A 182 -6.39 12.16 -20.45
C LYS A 182 -5.02 12.25 -19.77
N ASP A 183 -4.54 11.14 -19.21
CA ASP A 183 -3.27 11.09 -18.49
C ASP A 183 -2.08 11.34 -19.43
N ILE A 184 -2.21 10.93 -20.70
CA ILE A 184 -1.24 11.30 -21.76
C ILE A 184 -1.25 12.82 -21.97
N GLY A 185 -2.43 13.44 -22.04
CA GLY A 185 -2.57 14.90 -22.15
C GLY A 185 -1.90 15.64 -20.99
N ASP A 186 -2.18 15.19 -19.75
CA ASP A 186 -1.57 15.76 -18.54
C ASP A 186 -0.05 15.63 -18.59
N LEU A 187 0.48 14.46 -18.98
CA LEU A 187 1.91 14.24 -19.12
C LEU A 187 2.55 15.10 -20.23
N THR A 188 1.89 15.32 -21.37
CA THR A 188 2.38 16.22 -22.42
C THR A 188 2.40 17.69 -22.02
N SER A 189 1.59 18.08 -21.02
CA SER A 189 1.57 19.45 -20.52
C SER A 189 2.75 19.73 -19.58
N VAL A 190 3.23 18.70 -18.88
CA VAL A 190 4.32 18.78 -17.89
C VAL A 190 5.66 18.42 -18.52
N THR A 191 5.69 17.47 -19.45
CA THR A 191 6.88 17.06 -20.19
C THR A 191 6.97 17.80 -21.51
N ARG A 192 8.17 17.97 -22.08
CA ARG A 192 8.35 18.54 -23.43
C ARG A 192 8.09 17.53 -24.56
N LEU A 193 7.45 16.40 -24.24
CA LEU A 193 7.27 15.27 -25.14
C LEU A 193 5.93 15.35 -25.84
N ASN A 194 5.88 14.88 -27.09
CA ASN A 194 4.64 14.82 -27.85
C ASN A 194 3.81 13.60 -27.43
N ALA A 195 2.47 13.72 -27.44
CA ALA A 195 1.54 12.61 -27.20
C ALA A 195 1.87 11.38 -28.06
N ASN A 196 2.28 11.59 -29.31
CA ASN A 196 2.66 10.49 -30.21
C ASN A 196 3.94 9.77 -29.76
N GLU A 197 4.91 10.49 -29.17
CA GLU A 197 6.12 9.87 -28.64
C GLU A 197 5.81 9.04 -27.38
N ILE A 198 4.93 9.56 -26.52
CA ILE A 198 4.45 8.83 -25.33
C ILE A 198 3.75 7.55 -25.75
N ARG A 199 2.79 7.62 -26.69
CA ARG A 199 2.09 6.43 -27.20
C ARG A 199 3.05 5.41 -27.81
N SER A 200 3.95 5.86 -28.69
CA SER A 200 4.96 4.98 -29.30
C SER A 200 5.81 4.28 -28.26
N ARG A 201 6.20 4.99 -27.19
CA ARG A 201 7.02 4.42 -26.12
C ARG A 201 6.24 3.46 -25.23
N THR A 202 4.98 3.75 -24.95
CA THR A 202 4.07 2.83 -24.25
C THR A 202 3.87 1.53 -25.03
N ASP A 203 3.70 1.63 -26.35
CA ASP A 203 3.57 0.46 -27.24
C ASP A 203 4.88 -0.34 -27.33
N GLU A 204 6.05 0.32 -27.36
CA GLU A 204 7.36 -0.33 -27.32
C GLU A 204 7.60 -1.12 -26.03
N LEU A 205 7.15 -0.59 -24.89
CA LEU A 205 7.30 -1.20 -23.58
C LEU A 205 6.17 -2.18 -23.25
N HIS A 206 5.18 -2.32 -24.13
CA HIS A 206 4.10 -3.27 -23.98
C HIS A 206 4.64 -4.70 -24.10
N GLU A 207 4.26 -5.54 -23.15
CA GLU A 207 4.66 -6.93 -23.12
C GLU A 207 3.44 -7.84 -23.06
N HIS A 208 3.46 -8.92 -23.84
CA HIS A 208 2.40 -9.93 -23.80
C HIS A 208 2.29 -10.61 -22.43
N ASN A 209 3.42 -10.85 -21.76
CA ASN A 209 3.47 -11.50 -20.44
C ASN A 209 4.38 -10.72 -19.48
N PRO A 210 3.88 -9.61 -18.89
CA PRO A 210 4.65 -8.73 -18.01
C PRO A 210 5.34 -9.44 -16.83
N MET A 211 4.74 -10.51 -16.31
CA MET A 211 5.31 -11.33 -15.23
C MET A 211 6.66 -11.96 -15.61
N LEU A 212 6.88 -12.26 -16.90
CA LEU A 212 8.09 -12.89 -17.42
C LEU A 212 8.93 -11.96 -18.29
N GLY A 213 8.62 -10.66 -18.30
CA GLY A 213 9.21 -9.66 -19.19
C GLY A 213 10.47 -8.97 -18.67
N HIS A 214 10.68 -7.75 -19.14
CA HIS A 214 11.83 -6.89 -18.83
C HIS A 214 11.61 -6.13 -17.52
N ARG A 215 11.95 -6.80 -16.43
CA ARG A 215 11.67 -6.36 -15.06
C ARG A 215 12.77 -6.79 -14.08
N GLY A 216 12.73 -6.30 -12.85
CA GLY A 216 13.69 -6.69 -11.79
C GLY A 216 15.14 -6.56 -12.24
N CYS A 217 15.96 -7.57 -11.93
CA CYS A 217 17.40 -7.54 -12.24
C CYS A 217 17.70 -7.36 -13.73
N ARG A 218 16.81 -7.79 -14.65
CA ARG A 218 17.00 -7.61 -16.10
C ARG A 218 16.97 -6.13 -16.47
N LEU A 219 16.08 -5.38 -15.80
CA LEU A 219 15.99 -3.94 -15.95
C LEU A 219 17.24 -3.25 -15.44
N GLY A 220 17.72 -3.63 -14.24
CA GLY A 220 18.97 -3.09 -13.68
C GLY A 220 20.23 -3.42 -14.50
N ILE A 221 20.22 -4.49 -15.29
CA ILE A 221 21.31 -4.78 -16.23
C ILE A 221 21.24 -3.89 -17.47
N SER A 222 20.04 -3.67 -18.02
CA SER A 222 19.87 -2.83 -19.21
C SER A 222 20.01 -1.34 -18.93
N PHE A 223 19.59 -0.89 -17.74
CA PHE A 223 19.60 0.50 -17.29
C PHE A 223 20.21 0.61 -15.88
N PRO A 224 21.54 0.40 -15.74
CA PRO A 224 22.23 0.37 -14.45
C PRO A 224 22.03 1.62 -13.60
N GLU A 225 21.92 2.79 -14.25
CA GLU A 225 21.78 4.08 -13.58
C GLU A 225 20.55 4.16 -12.65
N ILE A 226 19.49 3.38 -12.93
CA ILE A 226 18.31 3.31 -12.06
C ILE A 226 18.69 2.71 -10.71
N TYR A 227 19.46 1.61 -10.73
CA TYR A 227 19.89 0.92 -9.52
C TYR A 227 21.02 1.67 -8.83
N GLU A 228 21.88 2.37 -9.57
CA GLU A 228 22.90 3.26 -9.01
C GLU A 228 22.29 4.40 -8.20
N MET A 229 21.29 5.10 -8.76
CA MET A 229 20.57 6.17 -8.05
C MET A 229 19.91 5.63 -6.78
N HIS A 230 19.26 4.48 -6.88
CA HIS A 230 18.60 3.85 -5.74
C HIS A 230 19.60 3.48 -4.63
N CYS A 231 20.69 2.81 -4.98
CA CYS A 231 21.74 2.46 -4.04
C CYS A 231 22.34 3.71 -3.39
N LEU A 232 22.52 4.79 -4.16
CA LEU A 232 22.96 6.07 -3.63
C LEU A 232 21.97 6.62 -2.60
N ALA A 233 20.67 6.65 -2.92
CA ALA A 233 19.62 7.08 -1.98
C ALA A 233 19.67 6.28 -0.67
N PHE A 234 19.79 4.95 -0.78
CA PHE A 234 19.81 4.03 0.36
C PHE A 234 21.04 4.25 1.25
N PHE A 235 22.25 4.32 0.67
CA PHE A 235 23.48 4.48 1.44
C PHE A 235 23.70 5.90 1.96
N GLU A 236 23.27 6.94 1.25
CA GLU A 236 23.26 8.31 1.75
C GLU A 236 22.33 8.45 2.95
N ALA A 237 21.10 7.93 2.86
CA ALA A 237 20.15 7.90 3.97
C ALA A 237 20.74 7.19 5.19
N LEU A 238 21.37 6.03 5.00
CA LEU A 238 22.02 5.29 6.08
C LEU A 238 23.18 6.09 6.71
N GLY A 239 23.93 6.83 5.89
CA GLY A 239 25.03 7.68 6.35
C GLY A 239 24.57 8.88 7.18
N GLU A 240 23.37 9.40 6.91
CA GLU A 240 22.74 10.50 7.65
C GLU A 240 22.10 10.03 8.97
N CYS A 241 21.56 8.82 9.04
CA CYS A 241 20.90 8.24 10.22
C CYS A 241 21.85 7.66 11.29
N LYS A 242 23.11 8.12 11.36
CA LYS A 242 24.13 7.60 12.31
C LYS A 242 23.78 7.81 13.78
#